data_AF-A0A966VS74-F1
#
_entry.id   AF-A0A966VS74-F1
#
_cell.length_a   1.000
_cell.length_b   1.000
_cell.length_c   1.000
_cell.angle_alpha   90.00
_cell.angle_beta   90.00
_cell.angle_gamma   90.00
#
_symmetry.space_group_name_H-M   'P 1'
#
loop_
_entity.id
_entity.type
_entity.pdbx_description
1 polymer ?
#
loop_
_entity_poly.entity_id
_entity_poly.type
_entity_poly.pdbx_seq_one_letter_code
_entity_poly.pdbx_strand_id
1 'polypeptide(L)'
;MQSIPAIWVRELTLFKRYWRGTTFSAILEPLIFLFGIGLGVGAFLDEIDGVKYVIFVGTGAVATAVIFSSVFPGMYNTFIARTFQKVYDGILATPTTAAEIMVAEALWIATRTAVYGSVPIVVTIPFGLSPTPTMLLVPFICFLTALGFTFLGQWISGVVKVIDSFSYFQSALIT
;
A
#
# COMPACT_ATOMS: atom_id res chain seq x y z
N MET A 1 -16.68 17.10 -9.69
CA MET A 1 -16.94 16.26 -8.49
C MET A 1 -17.66 14.93 -8.77
N GLN A 2 -18.61 14.81 -9.72
CA GLN A 2 -19.22 13.49 -10.06
C GLN A 2 -18.23 12.49 -10.68
N SER A 3 -17.06 12.96 -11.13
CA SER A 3 -16.00 12.22 -11.79
C SER A 3 -15.29 11.20 -10.89
N ILE A 4 -15.01 11.58 -9.63
CA ILE A 4 -14.24 10.77 -8.67
C ILE A 4 -14.90 9.40 -8.40
N PRO A 5 -16.20 9.33 -8.04
CA PRO A 5 -16.85 8.04 -7.79
C PRO A 5 -16.90 7.15 -9.03
N ALA A 6 -17.04 7.73 -10.24
CA ALA A 6 -17.04 6.95 -11.48
C ALA A 6 -15.69 6.27 -11.74
N ILE A 7 -14.59 6.99 -11.51
CA ILE A 7 -13.23 6.43 -11.62
C ILE A 7 -13.02 5.35 -10.56
N TRP A 8 -13.51 5.56 -9.34
CA TRP A 8 -13.48 4.57 -8.27
C TRP A 8 -14.19 3.27 -8.60
N VAL A 9 -15.38 3.33 -9.22
CA VAL A 9 -16.12 2.12 -9.65
C VAL A 9 -15.33 1.35 -10.71
N ARG A 10 -14.63 2.06 -11.61
CA ARG A 10 -13.73 1.43 -12.59
C ARG A 10 -12.60 0.67 -11.91
N GLU A 11 -11.91 1.32 -10.97
CA GLU A 11 -10.81 0.70 -10.22
C GLU A 11 -11.29 -0.50 -9.39
N LEU A 12 -12.44 -0.39 -8.72
CA LEU A 12 -13.10 -1.49 -8.02
C LEU A 12 -13.38 -2.67 -8.95
N THR A 13 -13.84 -2.40 -10.17
CA THR A 13 -14.18 -3.45 -11.15
C THR A 13 -12.93 -4.19 -11.62
N LEU A 14 -11.82 -3.47 -11.86
CA LEU A 14 -10.54 -4.07 -12.19
C LEU A 14 -10.03 -4.92 -11.02
N PHE A 15 -10.12 -4.38 -9.81
CA PHE A 15 -9.68 -5.05 -8.59
C PHE A 15 -10.39 -6.37 -8.31
N LYS A 16 -11.70 -6.44 -8.58
CA LYS A 16 -12.48 -7.68 -8.47
C LYS A 16 -11.95 -8.83 -9.32
N ARG A 17 -11.09 -8.58 -10.31
CA ARG A 17 -10.47 -9.65 -11.11
C ARG A 17 -9.25 -10.28 -10.46
N TYR A 18 -8.48 -9.52 -9.68
CA TYR A 18 -7.21 -9.97 -9.11
C TYR A 18 -7.16 -9.97 -7.58
N TRP A 19 -8.23 -9.56 -6.90
CA TRP A 19 -8.31 -9.51 -5.43
C TRP A 19 -7.89 -10.80 -4.73
N ARG A 20 -8.19 -11.98 -5.29
CA ARG A 20 -7.80 -13.27 -4.70
C ARG A 20 -6.29 -13.40 -4.57
N GLY A 21 -5.56 -13.04 -5.63
CA GLY A 21 -4.09 -13.08 -5.63
C GLY A 21 -3.50 -12.05 -4.67
N THR A 22 -4.06 -10.83 -4.66
CA THR A 22 -3.63 -9.77 -3.74
C THR A 22 -3.84 -10.16 -2.28
N THR A 23 -5.02 -10.69 -1.92
CA THR A 23 -5.31 -11.14 -0.56
C THR A 23 -4.42 -12.30 -0.15
N PHE A 24 -4.19 -13.27 -1.05
CA PHE A 24 -3.29 -14.38 -0.75
C PHE A 24 -1.87 -13.89 -0.45
N SER A 25 -1.32 -13.02 -1.29
CA SER A 25 0.03 -12.45 -1.07
C SER A 25 0.12 -11.65 0.23
N ALA A 26 -0.87 -10.79 0.51
CA ALA A 26 -0.88 -9.93 1.68
C ALA A 26 -0.96 -10.69 3.02
N ILE A 27 -1.53 -11.90 3.01
CA ILE A 27 -1.57 -12.78 4.19
C ILE A 27 -0.31 -13.64 4.27
N LEU A 28 0.13 -14.18 3.13
CA LEU A 28 1.25 -15.12 3.07
C LEU A 28 2.58 -14.46 3.47
N GLU A 29 2.84 -13.24 3.02
CA GLU A 29 4.10 -12.56 3.28
C GLU A 29 4.34 -12.30 4.79
N PRO A 30 3.39 -11.72 5.56
CA PRO A 30 3.53 -11.60 7.02
C PRO A 30 3.62 -12.95 7.73
N LEU A 31 2.87 -13.97 7.25
CA LEU A 31 2.97 -15.31 7.81
C LEU A 31 4.37 -15.88 7.64
N ILE A 32 4.94 -15.84 6.44
CA ILE A 32 6.30 -16.32 6.18
C ILE A 32 7.31 -15.54 7.04
N PHE A 33 7.14 -14.23 7.16
CA PHE A 33 8.01 -13.40 7.99
C PHE A 33 7.95 -13.81 9.47
N LEU A 34 6.75 -13.99 10.03
CA LEU A 34 6.56 -14.42 11.42
C LEU A 34 6.96 -15.88 11.65
N PHE A 35 6.72 -16.79 10.71
CA PHE A 35 7.16 -18.17 10.82
C PHE A 35 8.69 -18.29 10.72
N GLY A 36 9.31 -17.58 9.77
CA GLY A 36 10.75 -17.62 9.57
C GLY A 36 11.53 -16.91 10.68
N ILE A 37 11.22 -15.63 10.89
CA ILE A 37 11.95 -14.77 11.83
C ILE A 37 11.33 -14.83 13.24
N GLY A 38 10.01 -14.89 13.34
CA GLY A 38 9.31 -14.89 14.62
C GLY A 38 9.51 -16.17 15.44
N LEU A 39 9.51 -17.36 14.83
CA LEU A 39 9.81 -18.61 15.57
C LEU A 39 11.32 -18.77 15.85
N GLY A 40 12.17 -18.33 14.92
CA GLY A 40 13.61 -18.43 15.10
C GLY A 40 14.12 -17.49 16.20
N VAL A 41 13.87 -16.19 16.04
CA VAL A 41 14.42 -15.14 16.91
C VAL A 41 13.55 -14.95 18.16
N GLY A 42 12.23 -15.12 18.06
CA GLY A 42 11.32 -14.99 19.20
C GLY A 42 11.48 -16.06 20.28
N ALA A 43 12.21 -17.15 19.99
CA ALA A 43 12.62 -18.13 21.01
C ALA A 43 13.80 -17.65 21.87
N PHE A 44 14.54 -16.62 21.43
CA PHE A 44 15.74 -16.10 22.10
C PHE A 44 15.60 -14.66 22.58
N LEU A 45 14.65 -13.89 22.03
CA LEU A 45 14.40 -12.48 22.35
C LEU A 45 12.93 -12.27 22.74
N ASP A 46 12.68 -12.09 24.04
CA ASP A 46 11.35 -11.77 24.56
C ASP A 46 11.00 -10.28 24.37
N GLU A 47 11.98 -9.39 24.60
CA GLU A 47 11.80 -7.93 24.52
C GLU A 47 12.99 -7.23 23.85
N ILE A 48 12.67 -6.17 23.10
CA ILE A 48 13.63 -5.20 22.55
C ILE A 48 13.23 -3.84 23.11
N ASP A 49 14.12 -3.20 23.86
CA ASP A 49 13.92 -1.85 24.41
C ASP A 49 12.59 -1.70 25.20
N GLY A 50 12.21 -2.74 25.95
CA GLY A 50 10.97 -2.81 26.73
C GLY A 50 9.69 -3.06 25.91
N VAL A 51 9.80 -3.31 24.60
CA VAL A 51 8.69 -3.68 23.72
C VAL A 51 8.80 -5.17 23.37
N LYS A 52 7.69 -5.91 23.52
CA LYS A 52 7.63 -7.32 23.11
C LYS A 52 8.03 -7.48 21.65
N TYR A 53 8.91 -8.42 21.37
CA TYR A 53 9.46 -8.66 20.03
C TYR A 53 8.37 -8.81 18.95
N VAL A 54 7.29 -9.55 19.26
CA VAL A 54 6.16 -9.78 18.34
C VAL A 54 5.46 -8.47 17.96
N ILE A 55 5.36 -7.51 18.88
CA ILE A 55 4.75 -6.20 18.63
C ILE A 55 5.65 -5.37 17.71
N PHE A 56 6.95 -5.35 18.01
CA PHE A 56 7.94 -4.64 17.20
C PHE A 56 7.95 -5.16 15.75
N VAL A 57 7.97 -6.48 15.57
CA VAL A 57 7.93 -7.12 14.26
C VAL A 57 6.61 -6.85 13.53
N GLY A 58 5.47 -7.00 14.22
CA GLY A 58 4.15 -6.78 13.62
C GLY A 58 3.95 -5.35 13.14
N THR A 59 4.31 -4.37 13.96
CA THR A 59 4.19 -2.95 13.62
C THR A 59 5.18 -2.52 12.52
N GLY A 60 6.41 -3.05 12.54
CA GLY A 60 7.37 -2.85 11.46
C GLY A 60 6.88 -3.43 10.13
N ALA A 61 6.29 -4.64 10.15
CA ALA A 61 5.72 -5.25 8.96
C ALA A 61 4.57 -4.43 8.37
N VAL A 62 3.68 -3.87 9.22
CA VAL A 62 2.63 -2.93 8.79
C VAL A 62 3.23 -1.70 8.11
N ALA A 63 4.22 -1.06 8.73
CA ALA A 63 4.83 0.16 8.19
C ALA A 63 5.45 -0.07 6.80
N THR A 64 6.26 -1.12 6.67
CA THR A 64 6.90 -1.49 5.40
C THR A 64 5.87 -1.84 4.33
N ALA A 65 4.86 -2.65 4.67
CA ALA A 65 3.80 -3.03 3.74
C ALA A 65 3.04 -1.80 3.22
N VAL A 66 2.73 -0.83 4.09
CA VAL A 66 2.02 0.39 3.73
C VAL A 66 2.84 1.28 2.81
N ILE A 67 4.13 1.48 3.09
CA ILE A 67 5.01 2.30 2.25
C ILE A 67 5.12 1.69 0.85
N PHE A 68 5.48 0.41 0.73
CA PHE A 68 5.66 -0.23 -0.57
C PHE A 68 4.34 -0.37 -1.35
N SER A 69 3.23 -0.68 -0.66
CA SER A 69 1.91 -0.81 -1.30
C SER A 69 1.27 0.53 -1.69
N SER A 70 1.84 1.67 -1.28
CA SER A 70 1.35 3.01 -1.63
C SER A 70 2.24 3.71 -2.65
N VAL A 71 3.56 3.73 -2.43
CA VAL A 71 4.52 4.40 -3.31
C VAL A 71 4.62 3.70 -4.65
N PHE A 72 4.83 2.37 -4.69
CA PHE A 72 5.05 1.67 -5.96
C PHE A 72 3.84 1.75 -6.90
N PRO A 73 2.60 1.53 -6.44
CA PRO A 73 1.44 1.72 -7.30
C PRO A 73 1.29 3.17 -7.75
N GLY A 74 1.57 4.16 -6.88
CA GLY A 74 1.55 5.58 -7.26
C GLY A 74 2.61 5.95 -8.31
N MET A 75 3.75 5.26 -8.34
CA MET A 75 4.78 5.45 -9.36
C MET A 75 4.42 4.73 -10.66
N TYR A 76 4.32 3.40 -10.59
CA TYR A 76 4.21 2.52 -11.75
C TYR A 76 2.82 2.53 -12.37
N ASN A 77 1.75 2.38 -11.58
CA ASN A 77 0.40 2.30 -12.17
C ASN A 77 0.02 3.63 -12.80
N THR A 78 0.31 4.75 -12.12
CA THR A 78 0.05 6.09 -12.66
C THR A 78 0.85 6.33 -13.95
N PHE A 79 2.12 5.89 -14.00
CA PHE A 79 2.92 6.02 -15.21
C PHE A 79 2.36 5.18 -16.36
N ILE A 80 1.99 3.93 -16.07
CA ILE A 80 1.46 3.00 -17.07
C ILE A 80 0.12 3.48 -17.60
N ALA A 81 -0.78 3.91 -16.73
CA ALA A 81 -2.08 4.46 -17.10
C ALA A 81 -1.95 5.70 -17.98
N ARG A 82 -1.00 6.59 -17.68
CA ARG A 82 -0.76 7.81 -18.46
C ARG A 82 -0.04 7.55 -19.79
N THR A 83 1.07 6.82 -19.76
CA THR A 83 2.01 6.71 -20.89
C THR A 83 1.65 5.58 -21.85
N PHE A 84 1.40 4.37 -21.31
CA PHE A 84 1.23 3.16 -22.12
C PHE A 84 -0.24 2.86 -22.44
N GLN A 85 -1.11 2.89 -21.43
CA GLN A 85 -2.52 2.54 -21.61
C GLN A 85 -3.38 3.70 -22.11
N LYS A 86 -2.85 4.93 -22.12
CA LYS A 86 -3.55 6.14 -22.58
C LYS A 86 -4.91 6.33 -21.90
N VAL A 87 -5.02 5.85 -20.68
CA VAL A 87 -6.23 5.91 -19.86
C VAL A 87 -6.57 7.36 -19.53
N TYR A 88 -5.56 8.17 -19.23
CA TYR A 88 -5.74 9.58 -18.92
C TYR A 88 -6.33 10.31 -20.13
N ASP A 89 -5.82 10.07 -21.34
CA ASP A 89 -6.33 10.67 -22.58
C ASP A 89 -7.79 10.27 -22.84
N GLY A 90 -8.16 9.01 -22.56
CA GLY A 90 -9.54 8.54 -22.68
C GLY A 90 -10.51 9.17 -21.68
N ILE A 91 -10.07 9.41 -20.43
CA ILE A 91 -10.92 10.04 -19.40
C ILE A 91 -11.04 11.55 -19.65
N LEU A 92 -9.96 12.21 -20.08
CA LEU A 92 -9.92 13.65 -20.38
C LEU A 92 -10.81 14.04 -21.57
N ALA A 93 -11.31 13.08 -22.36
CA ALA A 93 -12.34 13.33 -23.36
C ALA A 93 -13.72 13.69 -22.76
N THR A 94 -13.91 13.40 -21.47
CA THR A 94 -15.09 13.82 -20.68
C THR A 94 -14.75 15.12 -19.92
N PRO A 95 -15.73 15.91 -19.42
CA PRO A 95 -15.46 17.17 -18.71
C PRO A 95 -14.88 16.92 -17.30
N THR A 96 -13.68 16.35 -17.24
CA THR A 96 -12.95 15.96 -16.04
C THR A 96 -11.53 16.50 -16.12
N THR A 97 -10.94 16.80 -14.96
CA THR A 97 -9.58 17.36 -14.90
C THR A 97 -8.57 16.30 -14.51
N ALA A 98 -7.31 16.46 -14.93
CA ALA A 98 -6.23 15.54 -14.55
C ALA A 98 -6.05 15.44 -13.03
N ALA A 99 -6.26 16.54 -12.30
CA ALA A 99 -6.22 16.55 -10.84
C ALA A 99 -7.32 15.66 -10.23
N GLU A 100 -8.55 15.68 -10.77
CA GLU A 100 -9.62 14.79 -10.31
C GLU A 100 -9.26 13.31 -10.52
N ILE A 101 -8.59 12.97 -11.62
CA ILE A 101 -8.13 11.60 -11.90
C ILE A 101 -7.06 11.17 -10.89
N MET A 102 -6.04 12.01 -10.68
CA MET A 102 -4.95 11.72 -9.74
C MET A 102 -5.45 11.54 -8.31
N VAL A 103 -6.38 12.39 -7.86
CA VAL A 103 -6.99 12.29 -6.53
C VAL A 103 -7.83 11.02 -6.41
N ALA A 104 -8.62 10.66 -7.43
CA ALA A 104 -9.40 9.42 -7.41
C ALA A 104 -8.52 8.17 -7.33
N GLU A 105 -7.44 8.13 -8.11
CA GLU A 105 -6.44 7.06 -8.09
C GLU A 105 -5.72 6.98 -6.73
N ALA A 106 -5.34 8.14 -6.16
CA ALA A 106 -4.70 8.20 -4.85
C ALA A 106 -5.62 7.70 -3.72
N LEU A 107 -6.89 8.11 -3.72
CA LEU A 107 -7.90 7.63 -2.77
C LEU A 107 -8.12 6.12 -2.90
N TRP A 108 -8.10 5.61 -4.12
CA TRP A 108 -8.25 4.17 -4.38
C TRP A 108 -7.07 3.37 -3.82
N ILE A 109 -5.84 3.78 -4.14
CA ILE A 109 -4.62 3.15 -3.64
C ILE A 109 -4.58 3.22 -2.11
N ALA A 110 -4.88 4.38 -1.52
CA ALA A 110 -4.91 4.57 -0.07
C ALA A 110 -5.93 3.65 0.61
N THR A 111 -7.14 3.53 0.06
CA THR A 111 -8.20 2.65 0.61
C THR A 111 -7.77 1.19 0.56
N ARG A 112 -7.23 0.73 -0.57
CA ARG A 112 -6.72 -0.62 -0.73
C ARG A 112 -5.57 -0.90 0.26
N THR A 113 -4.62 0.02 0.36
CA THR A 113 -3.46 -0.11 1.25
C THR A 113 -3.86 -0.03 2.73
N ALA A 114 -4.90 0.72 3.08
CA ALA A 114 -5.46 0.71 4.43
C ALA A 114 -5.99 -0.67 4.85
N VAL A 115 -6.69 -1.34 3.93
CA VAL A 115 -7.21 -2.71 4.16
C VAL A 115 -6.07 -3.71 4.23
N TYR A 116 -5.23 -3.78 3.19
CA TYR A 116 -4.18 -4.80 3.10
C TYR A 116 -2.99 -4.53 4.04
N GLY A 117 -2.65 -3.27 4.28
CA GLY A 117 -1.61 -2.88 5.25
C GLY A 117 -2.00 -3.16 6.70
N SER A 118 -3.29 -3.35 6.99
CA SER A 118 -3.75 -3.79 8.33
C SER A 118 -3.64 -5.31 8.54
N VAL A 119 -3.47 -6.10 7.48
CA VAL A 119 -3.42 -7.57 7.56
C VAL A 119 -2.28 -8.08 8.46
N PRO A 120 -1.04 -7.54 8.40
CA PRO A 120 0.05 -8.03 9.25
C PRO A 120 -0.28 -7.97 10.75
N ILE A 121 -1.00 -6.95 11.20
CA ILE A 121 -1.37 -6.83 12.62
C ILE A 121 -2.38 -7.90 13.04
N VAL A 122 -3.32 -8.24 12.15
CA VAL A 122 -4.30 -9.32 12.37
C VAL A 122 -3.58 -10.67 12.41
N VAL A 123 -2.59 -10.86 11.53
CA VAL A 123 -1.78 -12.08 11.48
C VAL A 123 -0.92 -12.24 12.74
N THR A 124 -0.50 -11.16 13.40
CA THR A 124 0.27 -11.25 14.67
C THR A 124 -0.54 -11.60 15.91
N ILE A 125 -1.88 -11.47 15.89
CA ILE A 125 -2.76 -11.83 17.03
C ILE A 125 -2.55 -13.27 17.52
N PRO A 126 -2.61 -14.31 16.66
CA PRO A 126 -2.37 -15.69 17.09
C PRO A 126 -0.96 -15.95 17.64
N PHE A 127 0.00 -15.07 17.37
CA PHE A 127 1.39 -15.19 17.84
C PHE A 127 1.64 -14.49 19.19
N GLY A 128 0.57 -14.07 19.91
CA GLY A 128 0.68 -13.55 21.28
C GLY A 128 0.49 -12.03 21.40
N LEU A 129 0.03 -11.36 20.35
CA LEU A 129 -0.36 -9.95 20.42
C LEU A 129 -1.75 -9.81 21.08
N SER A 130 -1.82 -9.10 22.20
CA SER A 130 -3.09 -8.83 22.88
C SER A 130 -3.89 -7.75 22.13
N PRO A 131 -5.13 -8.06 21.67
CA PRO A 131 -5.93 -7.09 20.94
C PRO A 131 -6.31 -5.92 21.84
N THR A 132 -5.96 -4.71 21.41
CA THR A 132 -6.25 -3.47 22.14
C THR A 132 -7.22 -2.62 21.30
N PRO A 133 -8.18 -1.89 21.89
CA PRO A 133 -9.12 -1.04 21.14
C PRO A 133 -8.43 -0.02 20.22
N THR A 134 -7.20 0.39 20.54
CA THR A 134 -6.38 1.27 19.70
C THR A 134 -6.02 0.68 18.35
N MET A 135 -6.03 -0.65 18.18
CA MET A 135 -5.78 -1.31 16.90
C MET A 135 -6.83 -0.97 15.85
N LEU A 136 -8.02 -0.53 16.25
CA LEU A 136 -9.07 -0.09 15.32
C LEU A 136 -8.70 1.20 14.57
N LEU A 137 -7.73 1.98 15.08
CA LEU A 137 -7.20 3.16 14.40
C LEU A 137 -6.16 2.83 13.34
N VAL A 138 -5.62 1.60 13.32
CA VAL A 138 -4.54 1.21 12.41
C VAL A 138 -4.94 1.38 10.94
N PRO A 139 -6.12 0.93 10.47
CA PRO A 139 -6.53 1.16 9.08
C PRO A 139 -6.61 2.65 8.71
N PHE A 140 -7.03 3.50 9.65
CA PHE A 140 -7.11 4.94 9.42
C PHE A 140 -5.73 5.58 9.31
N ILE A 141 -4.78 5.18 10.17
CA ILE A 141 -3.39 5.64 10.09
C ILE A 141 -2.77 5.17 8.77
N CYS A 142 -2.96 3.88 8.42
CA CYS A 142 -2.49 3.31 7.16
C CYS A 142 -3.05 4.06 5.95
N PHE A 143 -4.32 4.49 6.00
CA PHE A 143 -4.95 5.28 4.95
C PHE A 143 -4.25 6.64 4.77
N LEU A 144 -4.05 7.38 5.87
CA LEU A 144 -3.41 8.70 5.82
C LEU A 144 -1.95 8.63 5.34
N THR A 145 -1.20 7.66 5.84
CA THR A 145 0.19 7.43 5.40
C THR A 145 0.23 7.02 3.94
N ALA A 146 -0.63 6.10 3.52
CA ALA A 146 -0.70 5.66 2.14
C ALA A 146 -1.06 6.80 1.19
N LEU A 147 -1.99 7.68 1.59
CA LEU A 147 -2.36 8.84 0.79
C LEU A 147 -1.15 9.75 0.51
N GLY A 148 -0.37 10.07 1.55
CA GLY A 148 0.83 10.90 1.40
C GLY A 148 1.90 10.26 0.51
N PHE A 149 2.19 8.97 0.74
CA PHE A 149 3.16 8.22 -0.05
C PHE A 149 2.72 7.99 -1.50
N THR A 150 1.42 7.83 -1.75
CA THR A 150 0.89 7.73 -3.12
C THR A 150 1.03 9.05 -3.87
N PHE A 151 0.75 10.20 -3.24
CA PHE A 151 1.02 11.49 -3.89
C PHE A 151 2.50 11.69 -4.20
N LEU A 152 3.39 11.27 -3.30
CA LEU A 152 4.82 11.27 -3.56
C LEU A 152 5.18 10.39 -4.76
N GLY A 153 4.63 9.17 -4.84
CA GLY A 153 4.83 8.28 -5.99
C GLY A 153 4.30 8.87 -7.30
N GLN A 154 3.12 9.49 -7.28
CA GLN A 154 2.53 10.17 -8.43
C GLN A 154 3.37 11.38 -8.88
N TRP A 155 3.96 12.12 -7.95
CA TRP A 155 4.86 13.21 -8.27
C TRP A 155 6.13 12.71 -8.97
N ILE A 156 6.74 11.63 -8.48
CA ILE A 156 7.88 10.97 -9.15
C ILE A 156 7.47 10.49 -10.55
N SER A 157 6.29 9.88 -10.68
CA SER A 157 5.70 9.49 -11.97
C SER A 157 5.53 10.67 -12.93
N GLY A 158 5.20 11.84 -12.38
CA GLY A 158 5.12 13.12 -13.08
C GLY A 158 6.44 13.56 -13.72
N VAL A 159 7.54 13.43 -12.98
CA VAL A 159 8.88 13.90 -13.36
C VAL A 159 9.60 12.92 -14.29
N VAL A 160 9.40 11.62 -14.08
CA VAL A 160 10.08 10.56 -14.82
C VAL A 160 9.48 10.38 -16.22
N LYS A 161 10.33 10.31 -17.24
CA LYS A 161 9.95 10.12 -18.65
C LYS A 161 10.10 8.68 -19.15
N VAL A 162 10.97 7.88 -18.52
CA VAL A 162 11.28 6.50 -18.91
C VAL A 162 11.10 5.59 -17.71
N ILE A 163 10.41 4.47 -17.89
CA ILE A 163 10.07 3.54 -16.80
C ILE A 163 11.31 2.99 -16.08
N ASP A 164 12.41 2.79 -16.80
CA ASP A 164 13.69 2.30 -16.25
C ASP A 164 14.29 3.29 -15.23
N SER A 165 13.96 4.58 -15.34
CA SER A 165 14.44 5.57 -14.39
C SER A 165 13.80 5.43 -13.01
N PHE A 166 12.68 4.70 -12.88
CA PHE A 166 12.10 4.41 -11.57
C PHE A 166 12.99 3.53 -10.71
N SER A 167 13.80 2.66 -11.31
CA SER A 167 14.74 1.84 -10.57
C SER A 167 15.78 2.67 -9.82
N TYR A 168 16.24 3.80 -10.39
CA TYR A 168 17.14 4.73 -9.69
C TYR A 168 16.48 5.40 -8.49
N PHE A 169 15.19 5.75 -8.59
CA PHE A 169 14.45 6.32 -7.47
C PHE A 169 14.19 5.27 -6.40
N GLN A 170 13.82 4.05 -6.79
CA GLN A 170 13.63 2.95 -5.84
C GLN A 170 14.91 2.65 -5.06
N SER A 171 16.05 2.53 -5.76
CA SER A 171 17.33 2.23 -5.12
C SER A 171 17.92 3.38 -4.31
N ALA A 172 17.49 4.63 -4.55
CA ALA A 172 18.01 5.80 -3.84
C ALA A 172 17.14 6.26 -2.67
N LEU A 173 15.82 6.02 -2.71
CA LEU A 173 14.85 6.54 -1.74
C LEU A 173 14.13 5.47 -0.92
N ILE A 174 14.02 4.24 -1.41
CA ILE A 174 13.04 3.25 -0.89
C ILE A 174 13.71 2.01 -0.28
N THR A 175 14.88 1.60 -0.80
CA THR A 175 15.73 0.53 -0.27
C THR A 175 17.08 1.07 0.15
#